data_AF-A0AA42THF9-F1
#
_entry.id   AF-A0AA42THF9-F1
#
_cell.length_a   1.000
_cell.length_b   1.000
_cell.length_c   1.000
_cell.angle_alpha   90.00
_cell.angle_beta   90.00
_cell.angle_gamma   90.00
#
_symmetry.space_group_name_H-M   'P 1'
#
loop_
_entity.id
_entity.type
_entity.pdbx_description
1 polymer ?
#
loop_
_entity_poly.entity_id
_entity_poly.type
_entity_poly.pdbx_seq_one_letter_code
_entity_poly.pdbx_strand_id
1 'polypeptide(L)'
;MSKLLARLRRLSIEHSSKGTADSRDFAITMFLSELNSVVCEEVVDATSDQVLYALYSDWVAAVINGETDTQRRSRLISAITVFPKTELPRAQEKANVVQLYG
;
A
#
# COMPACT_ATOMS: atom_id res chain seq x y z
N MET A 1 -7.59 -5.57 -7.70
CA MET A 1 -8.41 -5.75 -6.45
C MET A 1 -8.42 -7.16 -5.81
N SER A 2 -8.80 -8.26 -6.48
CA SER A 2 -9.02 -9.56 -5.81
C SER A 2 -7.75 -10.20 -5.20
N LYS A 3 -6.59 -10.00 -5.83
CA LYS A 3 -5.29 -10.49 -5.35
C LYS A 3 -4.84 -9.79 -4.05
N LEU A 4 -5.00 -8.46 -3.98
CA LEU A 4 -4.66 -7.67 -2.78
C LEU A 4 -5.56 -8.01 -1.59
N LEU A 5 -6.86 -8.24 -1.83
CA LEU A 5 -7.78 -8.71 -0.81
C LEU A 5 -7.35 -10.08 -0.24
N ALA A 6 -7.02 -11.05 -1.09
CA ALA A 6 -6.53 -12.35 -0.65
C ALA A 6 -5.20 -12.24 0.11
N ARG A 7 -4.30 -11.36 -0.36
CA ARG A 7 -3.01 -11.08 0.28
C ARG A 7 -3.19 -10.53 1.70
N LEU A 8 -4.03 -9.52 1.89
CA LEU A 8 -4.30 -8.94 3.22
C LEU A 8 -5.07 -9.89 4.14
N ARG A 9 -5.99 -10.70 3.61
CA ARG A 9 -6.65 -11.76 4.38
C ARG A 9 -5.64 -12.74 4.96
N ARG A 10 -4.68 -13.20 4.14
CA ARG A 10 -3.59 -14.08 4.60
C ARG A 10 -2.76 -13.40 5.70
N LEU A 11 -2.30 -12.17 5.47
CA LEU A 11 -1.48 -11.43 6.43
C LEU A 11 -2.24 -11.19 7.75
N SER A 12 -3.53 -10.87 7.67
CA SER A 12 -4.36 -10.68 8.86
C SER A 12 -4.48 -11.95 9.72
N ILE A 13 -4.56 -13.12 9.08
CA ILE A 13 -4.56 -14.41 9.78
C ILE A 13 -3.18 -14.71 10.37
N GLU A 14 -2.11 -14.57 9.59
CA GLU A 14 -0.73 -14.81 10.03
C GLU A 14 -0.34 -13.98 11.25
N HIS A 15 -0.79 -12.72 11.28
CA HIS A 15 -0.55 -11.80 12.38
C HIS A 15 -1.64 -11.82 13.47
N SER A 16 -2.56 -12.79 13.42
CA SER A 16 -3.61 -12.99 14.43
C SER A 16 -4.45 -11.73 14.71
N SER A 17 -4.83 -10.99 13.67
CA SER A 17 -5.68 -9.80 13.84
C SER A 17 -6.97 -10.13 14.59
N LYS A 18 -7.37 -9.26 15.51
CA LYS A 18 -8.57 -9.43 16.33
C LYS A 18 -9.85 -9.22 15.51
N GLY A 19 -10.98 -9.74 16.02
CA GLY A 19 -12.31 -9.63 15.41
C GLY A 19 -12.79 -10.90 14.72
N THR A 20 -14.06 -10.94 14.32
CA THR A 20 -14.62 -12.03 13.51
C THR A 20 -14.07 -11.99 12.08
N ALA A 21 -14.20 -13.09 11.34
CA ALA A 21 -13.77 -13.12 9.93
C ALA A 21 -14.45 -12.02 9.11
N ASP A 22 -15.77 -11.84 9.29
CA ASP A 22 -16.55 -10.83 8.56
C ASP A 22 -16.12 -9.40 8.88
N SER A 23 -15.89 -9.08 10.17
CA SER A 23 -15.42 -7.75 10.57
C SER A 23 -14.04 -7.44 10.01
N ARG A 24 -13.14 -8.43 9.95
CA ARG A 24 -11.81 -8.25 9.33
C ARG A 24 -11.92 -8.04 7.83
N ASP A 25 -12.75 -8.83 7.15
CA ASP A 25 -12.96 -8.68 5.71
C ASP A 25 -13.54 -7.31 5.34
N PHE A 26 -14.48 -6.82 6.15
CA PHE A 26 -15.03 -5.48 6.01
C PHE A 26 -13.93 -4.41 6.19
N ALA A 27 -13.12 -4.51 7.25
CA ALA A 27 -12.02 -3.59 7.52
C ALA A 27 -10.98 -3.58 6.40
N ILE A 28 -10.57 -4.76 5.90
CA ILE A 28 -9.63 -4.89 4.78
C ILE A 28 -10.21 -4.24 3.52
N THR A 29 -11.50 -4.44 3.24
CA THR A 29 -12.16 -3.85 2.08
C THR A 29 -12.18 -2.32 2.15
N MET A 30 -12.52 -1.76 3.32
CA MET A 30 -12.49 -0.31 3.53
C MET A 30 -11.08 0.26 3.42
N PHE A 31 -10.11 -0.38 4.05
CA PHE A 31 -8.70 0.00 3.96
C PHE A 31 -8.22 0.04 2.51
N LEU A 32 -8.47 -1.03 1.73
CA LEU A 32 -8.06 -1.08 0.32
C LEU A 32 -8.76 0.00 -0.52
N SER A 33 -10.03 0.30 -0.22
CA SER A 33 -10.75 1.38 -0.89
C SER A 33 -10.14 2.75 -0.59
N GLU A 34 -9.75 3.02 0.66
CA GLU A 34 -9.09 4.27 1.03
C GLU A 34 -7.67 4.35 0.45
N LEU A 35 -6.91 3.25 0.49
CA LEU A 35 -5.57 3.16 -0.06
C LEU A 35 -5.56 3.45 -1.57
N ASN A 36 -6.47 2.84 -2.32
CA ASN A 36 -6.59 3.07 -3.78
C ASN A 36 -7.05 4.50 -4.12
N SER A 37 -7.62 5.24 -3.17
CA SER A 37 -7.98 6.64 -3.39
C SER A 37 -6.78 7.59 -3.30
N VAL A 38 -5.67 7.13 -2.71
CA VAL A 38 -4.47 7.94 -2.48
C VAL A 38 -3.24 7.43 -3.22
N VAL A 39 -3.22 6.15 -3.62
CA VAL A 39 -2.08 5.48 -4.25
C VAL A 39 -2.56 4.56 -5.36
N CYS A 40 -1.82 4.50 -6.47
CA CYS A 40 -2.15 3.65 -7.60
C CYS A 40 -1.83 2.17 -7.32
N GLU A 41 -2.54 1.27 -8.02
CA GLU A 41 -2.49 -0.18 -7.78
C GLU A 41 -1.06 -0.75 -7.93
N GLU A 42 -0.25 -0.21 -8.86
CA GLU A 42 1.14 -0.65 -9.09
C GLU A 42 2.05 -0.43 -7.88
N VAL A 43 1.86 0.69 -7.17
CA VAL A 43 2.65 0.99 -5.96
C VAL A 43 2.23 0.08 -4.81
N VAL A 44 0.93 -0.20 -4.69
CA VAL A 44 0.41 -1.13 -3.68
C VAL A 44 0.91 -2.56 -3.94
N ASP A 45 0.92 -3.00 -5.19
CA ASP A 45 1.44 -4.32 -5.58
C ASP A 45 2.95 -4.44 -5.32
N ALA A 46 3.73 -3.38 -5.55
CA ALA A 46 5.16 -3.34 -5.26
C ALA A 46 5.50 -3.20 -3.76
N THR A 47 4.53 -2.82 -2.92
CA THR A 47 4.72 -2.69 -1.47
C THR A 47 4.94 -4.07 -0.86
N SER A 48 5.92 -4.23 0.03
CA SER A 48 6.20 -5.51 0.70
C SER A 48 5.06 -5.91 1.66
N ASP A 49 4.94 -7.21 1.94
CA ASP A 49 3.92 -7.75 2.86
C ASP A 49 3.95 -7.07 4.23
N GLN A 50 5.17 -6.88 4.77
CA GLN A 50 5.40 -6.27 6.06
C GLN A 50 4.91 -4.80 6.09
N VAL A 51 5.25 -4.02 5.06
CA VAL A 51 4.83 -2.62 4.97
C VAL A 51 3.33 -2.52 4.75
N LEU A 52 2.76 -3.34 3.87
CA LEU A 52 1.34 -3.37 3.60
C LEU A 52 0.53 -3.71 4.86
N TYR A 53 0.97 -4.70 5.63
CA TYR A 53 0.32 -5.06 6.89
C TYR A 53 0.48 -3.98 7.97
N ALA A 54 1.65 -3.32 8.05
CA ALA A 54 1.85 -2.20 8.97
C ALA A 54 0.91 -1.03 8.67
N LEU A 55 0.75 -0.67 7.39
CA LEU A 55 -0.20 0.36 6.95
C LEU A 55 -1.64 -0.01 7.31
N TYR A 56 -2.04 -1.26 7.08
CA TYR A 56 -3.36 -1.76 7.47
C TYR A 56 -3.57 -1.67 8.99
N SER A 57 -2.58 -2.11 9.78
CA SER A 57 -2.68 -2.09 11.25
C SER A 57 -2.76 -0.67 11.82
N ASP A 58 -1.97 0.27 11.29
CA ASP A 58 -2.04 1.68 11.69
C ASP A 58 -3.40 2.29 11.31
N TRP A 59 -3.89 2.00 10.11
CA TRP A 59 -5.20 2.43 9.67
C TRP A 59 -6.33 1.89 10.56
N VAL A 60 -6.29 0.61 10.96
CA VAL A 60 -7.27 0.03 11.90
C VAL A 60 -7.22 0.74 13.25
N ALA A 61 -6.03 1.06 13.76
CA ALA A 61 -5.89 1.81 15.01
C ALA A 61 -6.50 3.22 14.90
N ALA A 62 -6.29 3.90 13.77
CA ALA A 62 -6.90 5.21 13.50
C ALA A 62 -8.43 5.15 13.46
N VAL A 63 -9.01 4.10 12.85
CA VAL A 63 -10.47 3.86 12.87
C VAL A 63 -10.97 3.66 14.31
N ILE A 64 -10.27 2.85 15.11
CA ILE A 64 -10.64 2.59 16.51
C ILE A 64 -10.57 3.87 17.34
N ASN A 65 -9.60 4.75 17.07
CA ASN A 65 -9.45 6.04 17.72
C ASN A 65 -10.47 7.10 17.23
N GLY A 66 -11.37 6.75 16.31
CA GLY A 66 -12.40 7.65 15.81
C GLY A 66 -11.87 8.72 14.86
N GLU A 67 -10.71 8.51 14.22
CA GLU A 67 -10.20 9.44 13.22
C GLU A 67 -11.13 9.51 12.01
N THR A 68 -11.32 10.70 11.46
CA THR A 68 -12.12 10.94 10.26
C THR A 68 -11.46 10.37 9.00
N ASP A 69 -12.24 10.12 7.96
CA ASP A 69 -11.76 9.68 6.65
C ASP A 69 -10.63 10.58 6.11
N THR A 70 -10.75 11.90 6.32
CA THR A 70 -9.74 12.87 5.86
C THR A 70 -8.41 12.69 6.61
N GLN A 71 -8.47 12.46 7.92
CA GLN A 71 -7.26 12.21 8.74
C GLN A 71 -6.59 10.89 8.35
N ARG A 72 -7.36 9.82 8.19
CA ARG A 72 -6.84 8.51 7.76
C ARG A 72 -6.17 8.58 6.40
N ARG A 73 -6.80 9.25 5.42
CA ARG A 73 -6.19 9.47 4.10
C ARG A 73 -4.93 10.30 4.16
N SER A 74 -4.91 11.38 4.96
CA SER A 74 -3.70 12.18 5.14
C SER A 74 -2.55 11.37 5.73
N ARG A 75 -2.82 10.44 6.66
CA ARG A 75 -1.81 9.51 7.18
C ARG A 75 -1.30 8.55 6.11
N LEU A 76 -2.20 7.95 5.32
CA LEU A 76 -1.81 7.04 4.23
C LEU A 76 -0.91 7.73 3.21
N ILE A 77 -1.25 8.97 2.82
CA ILE A 77 -0.41 9.80 1.92
C ILE A 77 0.97 10.01 2.55
N SER A 78 1.04 10.46 3.81
CA SER A 78 2.31 10.68 4.51
C SER A 78 3.14 9.41 4.62
N ALA A 79 2.52 8.29 4.99
CA ALA A 79 3.22 7.03 5.16
C ALA A 79 3.83 6.50 3.86
N ILE A 80 3.20 6.78 2.71
CA ILE A 80 3.67 6.30 1.40
C ILE A 80 4.63 7.30 0.75
N THR A 81 4.46 8.61 0.99
CA THR A 81 5.38 9.66 0.51
C THR A 81 6.71 9.73 1.28
N VAL A 82 6.73 9.30 2.55
CA VAL A 82 7.94 9.24 3.38
C VAL A 82 8.84 8.04 3.04
N PHE A 83 8.46 7.17 2.09
CA PHE A 83 9.41 6.29 1.39
C PHE A 83 9.99 7.01 0.17
N PRO A 84 11.20 7.60 0.25
CA PRO A 84 11.84 8.15 -0.93
C PRO A 84 12.55 7.00 -1.65
N LYS A 85 12.11 6.73 -2.89
CA LYS A 85 12.86 6.04 -3.94
C LYS A 85 13.25 4.58 -3.64
N THR A 86 12.35 3.64 -3.93
CA THR A 86 12.83 2.55 -4.79
C THR A 86 13.31 3.23 -6.06
N GLU A 87 14.62 3.19 -6.29
CA GLU A 87 15.16 3.43 -7.62
C GLU A 87 14.34 2.56 -8.57
N LEU A 88 13.48 3.20 -9.37
CA LEU A 88 12.87 2.55 -10.52
C LEU A 88 14.02 1.88 -11.26
N PRO A 89 13.98 0.56 -11.50
CA PRO A 89 15.06 -0.10 -12.21
C PRO A 89 15.26 0.64 -13.52
N ARG A 90 16.51 1.04 -13.79
CA ARG A 90 16.95 1.69 -15.02
C ARG A 90 16.45 0.92 -16.23
N ALA A 91 15.28 1.28 -16.73
CA ALA A 91 14.69 0.71 -17.94
C ALA A 91 14.67 1.77 -19.04
N GLN A 92 15.87 2.20 -19.44
CA GLN A 92 16.23 2.46 -20.84
C GLN A 92 17.73 2.75 -20.93
N GLU A 93 18.49 1.69 -20.72
CA GLU A 93 19.78 1.52 -21.36
C GLU A 93 19.58 1.55 -22.90
N LYS A 94 20.56 2.11 -23.64
CA LYS A 94 20.73 2.07 -25.11
C LYS A 94 20.09 3.19 -25.95
N ALA A 95 20.56 4.42 -25.76
CA ALA A 95 20.92 5.24 -26.93
C ALA A 95 22.39 4.97 -27.26
N ASN A 96 22.64 3.80 -27.84
CA ASN A 96 23.95 3.44 -28.37
C ASN A 96 24.16 4.26 -29.66
N VAL A 97 25.30 4.96 -29.72
CA VAL A 97 26.07 5.24 -30.95
C VAL A 97 25.33 5.95 -32.08
N VAL A 98 25.51 7.27 -32.15
CA VAL A 98 25.88 7.92 -33.43
C VAL A 98 27.08 8.82 -33.14
N GLN A 99 28.26 8.34 -33.56
CA GLN A 99 29.45 9.16 -33.85
C GLN A 99 29.03 10.39 -34.64
N LEU A 100 29.50 11.60 -34.29
CA LEU A 100 29.55 12.81 -35.12
C LEU A 100 29.96 13.93 -34.13
N TYR A 101 31.14 14.56 -34.07
CA TYR A 101 32.26 14.86 -34.98
C TYR A 101 33.51 15.00 -34.06
N GLY A 102 34.74 14.69 -34.47
CA GLY A 102 35.43 15.31 -35.60
C GLY A 102 36.11 16.58 -35.10
#